data_AF-A0A1B6J2F6-F1
#
_entry.id   AF-A0A1B6J2F6-F1
#
_cell.length_a   1.000
_cell.length_b   1.000
_cell.length_c   1.000
_cell.angle_alpha   90.00
_cell.angle_beta   90.00
_cell.angle_gamma   90.00
#
_symmetry.space_group_name_H-M   'P 1'
#
loop_
_entity.id
_entity.type
_entity.pdbx_description
1 polymer ?
#
loop_
_entity_poly.entity_id
_entity_poly.type
_entity_poly.pdbx_seq_one_letter_code
_entity_poly.pdbx_strand_id
1 'polypeptide(L)'
;MCDICADFSELLNNFSDHDKINRLDGSDLPLLKKKEIEHVFTFIHTWIQRQCFCCFRDPKNYEKFHLITQSIILLVVKQLKAYKGQDVIESDTSQNEEV
;
A
#
# COMPACT_ATOMS: atom_id res chain seq x y z
N MET A 1 0.03 8.09 -19.88
CA MET A 1 0.11 7.83 -18.43
C MET A 1 1.54 8.14 -18.02
N CYS A 2 1.81 8.81 -16.89
CA CYS A 2 3.21 9.03 -16.48
C CYS A 2 3.82 7.72 -15.96
N ASP A 3 5.14 7.63 -15.91
CA ASP A 3 5.86 6.40 -15.55
C ASP A 3 5.40 5.85 -14.19
N ILE A 4 5.33 6.70 -13.18
CA ILE A 4 4.88 6.31 -11.82
C ILE A 4 3.42 5.79 -11.81
N CYS A 5 2.52 6.40 -12.58
CA CYS A 5 1.16 5.88 -12.73
C CYS A 5 1.13 4.56 -13.51
N ALA A 6 2.02 4.40 -14.50
CA ALA A 6 2.08 3.20 -15.34
C ALA A 6 2.58 2.01 -14.53
N ASP A 7 3.68 2.18 -13.81
CA ASP A 7 4.26 1.19 -12.90
C ASP A 7 3.25 0.81 -11.80
N PHE A 8 2.58 1.80 -11.22
CA PHE A 8 1.54 1.54 -10.22
C PHE A 8 0.31 0.84 -10.83
N SER A 9 -0.11 1.20 -12.03
CA SER A 9 -1.23 0.53 -12.71
C SER A 9 -0.89 -0.92 -13.05
N GLU A 10 0.36 -1.24 -13.39
CA GLU A 10 0.81 -2.62 -13.59
C GLU A 10 0.70 -3.41 -12.28
N LEU A 11 1.16 -2.82 -11.17
CA LEU A 11 1.00 -3.42 -9.84
C LEU A 11 -0.48 -3.70 -9.52
N LEU A 12 -1.38 -2.74 -9.76
CA LEU A 12 -2.83 -2.94 -9.54
C LEU A 12 -3.38 -4.10 -10.38
N ASN A 13 -2.94 -4.22 -11.64
CA ASN A 13 -3.38 -5.28 -12.53
C ASN A 13 -2.89 -6.66 -12.10
N ASN A 14 -1.70 -6.76 -11.51
CA ASN A 14 -1.18 -8.03 -11.00
C ASN A 14 -2.03 -8.62 -9.87
N PHE A 15 -2.70 -7.80 -9.05
CA PHE A 15 -3.67 -8.27 -8.06
C PHE A 15 -4.99 -8.75 -8.66
N SER A 16 -5.32 -8.32 -9.88
CA SER A 16 -6.56 -8.69 -10.57
C SER A 16 -6.51 -10.08 -11.18
N ASP A 17 -5.33 -10.51 -11.64
CA ASP A 17 -5.17 -11.72 -12.45
C ASP A 17 -4.67 -12.94 -11.66
N HIS A 18 -4.01 -12.73 -10.51
CA HIS A 18 -3.34 -13.82 -9.76
C HIS A 18 -3.98 -14.22 -8.41
N ASP A 19 -4.91 -13.43 -7.84
CA ASP A 19 -5.16 -13.47 -6.38
C ASP A 19 -6.52 -14.00 -5.90
N LYS A 20 -7.07 -15.02 -6.57
CA LYS A 20 -8.03 -15.90 -5.88
C LYS A 20 -7.38 -16.76 -4.79
N ILE A 21 -6.04 -16.87 -4.78
CA ILE A 21 -5.29 -17.86 -4.00
C ILE A 21 -4.57 -17.26 -2.77
N ASN A 22 -4.06 -16.02 -2.82
CA ASN A 22 -3.34 -15.41 -1.69
C ASN A 22 -4.18 -14.30 -1.03
N ARG A 23 -5.10 -14.71 -0.16
CA ARG A 23 -5.97 -13.83 0.60
C ARG A 23 -5.44 -13.61 2.01
N LEU A 24 -5.48 -12.37 2.49
CA LEU A 24 -5.08 -12.02 3.85
C LEU A 24 -6.04 -12.64 4.87
N ASP A 25 -5.58 -13.67 5.59
CA ASP A 25 -6.32 -14.38 6.64
C ASP A 25 -7.75 -14.80 6.26
N GLY A 26 -7.94 -15.31 5.04
CA GLY A 26 -9.24 -15.79 4.56
C GLY A 26 -10.27 -14.70 4.26
N SER A 27 -9.88 -13.41 4.34
CA SER A 27 -10.71 -12.28 3.90
C SER A 27 -10.65 -12.10 2.39
N ASP A 28 -11.49 -11.22 1.83
CA ASP A 28 -11.40 -10.89 0.40
C ASP A 28 -10.24 -9.95 0.03
N LEU A 29 -9.38 -9.62 0.99
CA LEU A 29 -8.27 -8.68 0.81
C LEU A 29 -7.01 -9.37 0.26
N PRO A 30 -6.31 -8.76 -0.70
CA PRO A 30 -5.07 -9.31 -1.25
C PRO A 30 -3.96 -9.38 -0.19
N LEU A 31 -3.17 -10.45 -0.22
CA LEU A 31 -1.95 -10.56 0.58
C LEU A 31 -0.78 -9.87 -0.13
N LEU A 32 -0.27 -8.78 0.46
CA LEU A 32 0.80 -7.98 -0.12
C LEU A 32 2.20 -8.50 0.27
N LYS A 33 3.07 -8.68 -0.71
CA LYS A 33 4.50 -8.93 -0.50
C LYS A 33 5.22 -7.63 -0.16
N LYS A 34 6.35 -7.73 0.55
CA LYS A 34 7.18 -6.57 0.93
C LYS A 34 7.48 -5.61 -0.24
N LYS A 35 7.91 -6.15 -1.39
CA LYS A 35 8.22 -5.36 -2.60
C LYS A 35 7.00 -4.61 -3.12
N GLU A 36 5.81 -5.21 -3.04
CA GLU A 36 4.56 -4.59 -3.47
C GLU A 36 4.17 -3.44 -2.54
N ILE A 37 4.35 -3.62 -1.23
CA ILE A 37 4.15 -2.57 -0.22
C ILE A 37 5.07 -1.38 -0.51
N GLU A 38 6.37 -1.61 -0.73
CA GLU A 38 7.35 -0.56 -1.09
C GLU A 38 6.94 0.20 -2.36
N HIS A 39 6.41 -0.52 -3.35
CA HIS A 39 5.92 0.07 -4.60
C HIS A 39 4.67 0.94 -4.35
N VAL A 40 3.72 0.48 -3.54
CA VAL A 40 2.55 1.29 -3.12
C VAL A 40 3.00 2.57 -2.42
N PHE A 41 3.97 2.49 -1.50
CA PHE A 41 4.49 3.68 -0.82
C PHE A 41 5.20 4.66 -1.76
N THR A 42 5.93 4.16 -2.75
CA THR A 42 6.56 4.99 -3.78
C THR A 42 5.52 5.79 -4.56
N PHE A 43 4.41 5.14 -4.95
CA PHE A 43 3.27 5.81 -5.58
C PHE A 43 2.64 6.86 -4.65
N ILE A 44 2.32 6.50 -3.40
CA ILE A 44 1.68 7.42 -2.43
C ILE A 44 2.56 8.65 -2.20
N HIS A 45 3.86 8.47 -1.98
CA HIS A 45 4.79 9.57 -1.76
C HIS A 45 4.82 10.55 -2.95
N THR A 46 4.90 9.99 -4.16
CA THR A 46 4.84 10.80 -5.39
C THR A 46 3.48 11.48 -5.57
N TRP A 47 2.39 10.79 -5.23
CA TRP A 47 1.03 11.32 -5.32
C TRP A 47 0.82 12.52 -4.40
N ILE A 48 1.34 12.49 -3.17
CA ILE A 48 1.28 13.62 -2.24
C ILE A 48 1.94 14.87 -2.85
N GLN A 49 3.04 14.71 -3.60
CA GLN A 49 3.77 15.81 -4.22
C GLN A 49 3.13 16.34 -5.51
N ARG A 50 2.60 15.46 -6.36
CA ARG A 50 2.19 15.79 -7.74
C ARG A 50 0.69 15.68 -8.00
N GLN A 51 -0.08 15.11 -7.07
CA GLN A 51 -1.52 14.87 -7.15
C GLN A 51 -1.95 14.19 -8.46
N CYS A 52 -1.13 13.27 -8.96
CA CYS A 52 -1.32 12.67 -10.27
C CYS A 52 -2.37 11.55 -10.22
N PHE A 53 -3.41 11.63 -11.06
CA PHE A 53 -4.53 10.67 -11.08
C PHE A 53 -4.60 9.84 -12.36
N CYS A 54 -3.52 9.80 -13.17
CA CYS A 54 -3.58 9.16 -14.49
C CYS A 54 -3.90 7.66 -14.46
N CYS A 55 -3.40 6.91 -13.47
CA CYS A 55 -3.71 5.50 -13.29
C CYS A 55 -5.21 5.28 -13.01
N PHE A 56 -5.88 6.26 -12.39
CA PHE A 56 -7.27 6.18 -12.01
C PHE A 56 -8.28 6.59 -13.09
N ARG A 57 -7.80 6.90 -14.30
CA ARG A 57 -8.68 7.06 -15.47
C ARG A 57 -9.39 5.75 -15.83
N ASP A 58 -8.80 4.60 -15.48
CA ASP A 58 -9.52 3.33 -15.42
C ASP A 58 -10.23 3.22 -14.05
N PRO A 59 -11.57 3.23 -14.00
CA PRO A 59 -12.31 3.12 -12.75
C PRO A 59 -11.99 1.86 -11.94
N LYS A 60 -11.57 0.77 -12.60
CA LYS A 60 -11.20 -0.48 -11.91
C LYS A 60 -9.97 -0.30 -11.02
N ASN A 61 -9.10 0.64 -11.36
CA ASN A 61 -7.91 0.92 -10.57
C ASN A 61 -8.25 1.55 -9.21
N TYR A 62 -9.37 2.27 -9.10
CA TYR A 62 -9.85 2.77 -7.80
C TYR A 62 -10.23 1.62 -6.86
N GLU A 63 -10.99 0.65 -7.36
CA GLU A 63 -11.41 -0.51 -6.57
C GLU A 63 -10.22 -1.35 -6.11
N LYS A 64 -9.27 -1.63 -7.01
CA LYS A 64 -8.03 -2.35 -6.69
C LYS A 64 -7.20 -1.61 -5.65
N PHE A 65 -7.04 -0.29 -5.82
CA PHE A 65 -6.32 0.54 -4.85
C PHE A 65 -7.01 0.54 -3.48
N HIS A 66 -8.35 0.55 -3.45
CA HIS A 66 -9.12 0.47 -2.21
C HIS A 66 -8.84 -0.84 -1.45
N LEU A 67 -8.87 -1.99 -2.15
CA LEU A 67 -8.58 -3.30 -1.55
C LEU A 67 -7.15 -3.38 -1.00
N ILE A 68 -6.16 -2.87 -1.74
CA ILE A 68 -4.76 -2.80 -1.27
C ILE A 68 -4.66 -1.92 -0.02
N THR A 69 -5.33 -0.76 -0.01
CA THR A 69 -5.34 0.15 1.13
C THR A 69 -5.92 -0.53 2.38
N GLN A 70 -7.05 -1.23 2.23
CA GLN A 70 -7.66 -2.01 3.31
C GLN A 70 -6.74 -3.12 3.81
N SER A 71 -6.01 -3.79 2.91
CA SER A 71 -5.03 -4.83 3.25
C SER A 71 -3.89 -4.28 4.10
N ILE A 72 -3.34 -3.12 3.72
CA ILE A 72 -2.28 -2.44 4.48
C ILE A 72 -2.80 -2.03 5.87
N ILE A 73 -3.99 -1.44 5.96
CA ILE A 73 -4.60 -1.05 7.24
C ILE A 73 -4.76 -2.27 8.15
N LEU A 74 -5.33 -3.36 7.64
CA LEU A 74 -5.54 -4.57 8.43
C LEU A 74 -4.22 -5.20 8.87
N LEU A 75 -3.21 -5.22 8.00
CA LEU A 75 -1.87 -5.69 8.32
C LEU A 75 -1.26 -4.86 9.46
N VAL A 76 -1.29 -3.52 9.35
CA VAL A 76 -0.78 -2.63 10.39
C VAL A 76 -1.53 -2.86 11.71
N VAL A 77 -2.85 -2.92 11.70
CA VAL A 77 -3.65 -3.19 12.91
C VAL A 77 -3.26 -4.51 13.56
N LYS A 78 -3.05 -5.57 12.79
CA LYS A 78 -2.59 -6.86 13.33
C LYS A 78 -1.21 -6.76 13.95
N GLN A 79 -0.28 -6.08 13.28
CA GLN A 79 1.08 -5.87 13.81
C GLN A 79 1.04 -5.04 15.10
N LEU A 80 0.22 -3.99 15.17
CA LEU A 80 0.03 -3.18 16.38
C LEU A 80 -0.60 -3.99 17.53
N LYS A 81 -1.57 -4.86 17.24
CA LYS A 81 -2.15 -5.76 18.25
C LYS A 81 -1.17 -6.81 18.78
N ALA A 82 -0.27 -7.28 17.92
CA ALA A 82 0.77 -8.25 18.27
C ALA A 82 2.00 -7.59 18.90
N TYR A 83 2.10 -6.26 18.84
CA TYR A 83 3.20 -5.50 19.41
C TYR A 83 3.17 -5.62 20.93
N LYS A 84 4.21 -6.26 21.49
CA LYS A 84 4.41 -6.46 22.93
C LYS A 84 5.28 -5.37 23.57
N GLY A 85 5.57 -4.29 22.84
CA GLY A 85 6.44 -3.22 23.31
C GLY A 85 5.77 -2.31 24.35
N GLN A 86 6.22 -1.06 24.43
CA GLN A 86 5.69 -0.08 25.37
C GLN A 86 4.22 0.29 25.06
N ASP A 87 3.48 0.73 26.08
CA ASP A 87 2.06 1.10 25.98
C ASP A 87 1.79 2.25 24.99
N VAL A 88 2.83 3.01 24.65
CA VAL A 88 2.79 4.12 23.70
C VAL A 88 3.72 3.81 22.53
N ILE A 89 3.19 3.92 21.31
CA ILE A 89 3.96 3.77 20.08
C ILE A 89 4.32 5.17 19.60
N GLU A 90 5.52 5.61 19.91
CA GLU A 90 6.08 6.87 19.42
C GLU A 90 6.76 6.63 18.07
N SER A 91 6.53 7.52 17.10
CA SER A 91 7.32 7.57 15.88
C SER A 91 8.71 8.11 16.22
N ASP A 92 9.76 7.33 15.98
CA ASP A 92 11.15 7.81 16.08
C ASP A 92 11.31 9.05 15.19
N THR A 93 11.26 10.23 15.80
CA THR A 93 11.42 11.52 15.11
C THR A 93 12.90 11.96 15.12
N SER A 94 13.80 11.11 15.62
CA SER A 94 15.17 11.46 16.00
C SER A 94 16.22 11.28 14.88
N GLN A 95 15.89 11.60 13.62
CA GLN A 95 16.89 11.66 12.53
C GLN A 95 16.79 12.89 11.60
N ASN A 96 16.16 13.99 12.02
CA ASN A 96 16.20 15.26 11.27
C ASN A 96 16.88 16.41 12.04
N GLU A 97 17.90 16.11 12.83
CA GLU A 97 18.92 17.09 13.25
C GLU A 97 20.28 16.41 13.15
N GLU A 98 20.93 16.45 11.98
CA GLU A 98 22.40 16.56 11.88
C GLU A 98 22.85 16.76 10.41
N VAL A 99 23.61 17.86 10.25
CA VAL A 99 24.33 18.43 9.08
C VAL A 99 23.55 19.35 8.15
#